data_AF-A0A6G2DKW8-F1
#
_entry.id   AF-A0A6G2DKW8-F1
#
_cell.length_a   1.000
_cell.length_b   1.000
_cell.length_c   1.000
_cell.angle_alpha   90.00
_cell.angle_beta   90.00
_cell.angle_gamma   90.00
#
_symmetry.space_group_name_H-M   'P 1'
#
loop_
_entity.id
_entity.type
_entity.pdbx_description
1 polymer ?
#
loop_
_entity_poly.entity_id
_entity_poly.type
_entity_poly.pdbx_seq_one_letter_code
_entity_poly.pdbx_strand_id
1 'polypeptide(L)' 'MRLPAKQNYEASKQLTDTRFKRLVGVQRTTFEEMLAVLKTAYQLKHAKGGRKPK' A
#
# COMPACT_ATOMS: atom_id res chain seq x y z
N MET A 1 -1.17 -20.18 -1.81
CA MET A 1 -0.12 -19.18 -1.53
C MET A 1 -0.69 -18.11 -0.60
N ARG A 2 -0.25 -18.06 0.66
CA ARG A 2 -0.71 -17.04 1.63
C ARG A 2 0.13 -15.78 1.40
N LEU A 3 -0.47 -14.68 0.97
CA LEU A 3 0.22 -13.39 0.85
C LEU A 3 0.55 -12.87 2.27
N PRO A 4 1.83 -12.87 2.71
CA PRO A 4 2.20 -12.42 4.06
C PRO A 4 2.12 -10.89 4.23
N ALA A 5 1.94 -10.14 3.13
CA ALA A 5 2.05 -8.69 3.09
C ALA A 5 0.99 -7.95 3.94
N LYS A 6 -0.25 -8.48 4.04
CA LYS A 6 -1.33 -7.77 4.74
C LYS A 6 -1.08 -7.68 6.25
N GLN A 7 -0.50 -8.72 6.83
CA GLN A 7 -0.24 -8.81 8.28
C GLN A 7 0.98 -7.96 8.67
N ASN A 8 1.98 -7.88 7.80
CA ASN A 8 3.20 -7.12 8.02
C ASN A 8 2.97 -5.60 8.00
N TYR A 9 2.12 -5.10 7.10
CA TYR A 9 1.80 -3.67 7.06
C TYR A 9 1.03 -3.22 8.31
N GLU A 10 -0.02 -3.95 8.71
CA GLU A 10 -0.81 -3.59 9.89
C GLU A 10 0.03 -3.63 11.17
N ALA A 11 0.91 -4.63 11.33
CA ALA A 11 1.86 -4.67 12.44
C ALA A 11 2.87 -3.51 12.40
N SER A 12 3.29 -3.09 11.20
CA SER A 12 4.24 -1.97 11.05
C SER A 12 3.66 -0.62 11.46
N LYS A 13 2.33 -0.44 11.42
CA LYS A 13 1.70 0.84 11.78
C LYS A 13 1.98 1.26 13.22
N GLN A 14 2.07 0.29 14.14
CA GLN A 14 2.29 0.52 15.57
C GLN A 14 3.77 0.75 15.92
N LEU A 15 4.69 0.67 14.95
CA LEU A 15 6.12 0.89 15.19
C LEU A 15 6.46 2.38 15.25
N THR A 16 7.45 2.72 16.08
CA THR A 16 8.10 4.05 16.01
C THR A 16 8.80 4.23 14.66
N ASP A 17 8.95 5.46 14.19
CA ASP A 17 9.53 5.74 12.87
C ASP A 17 10.93 5.16 12.68
N THR A 18 11.74 5.15 13.73
CA THR A 18 13.07 4.51 13.71
C THR A 18 12.97 3.00 13.49
N ARG A 19 12.03 2.32 14.14
CA ARG A 19 11.82 0.87 13.98
C ARG A 19 11.16 0.55 12.64
N PHE A 20 10.22 1.39 12.20
CA PHE A 20 9.61 1.31 10.87
C PHE A 20 10.66 1.42 9.77
N LYS A 21 11.53 2.46 9.83
CA LYS A 21 12.60 2.65 8.85
C LYS A 21 13.59 1.49 8.82
N ARG A 22 13.92 0.91 9.98
CA ARG A 22 14.78 -0.29 10.04
C ARG A 22 14.13 -1.52 9.41
N LEU A 23 12.82 -1.72 9.61
CA LEU A 23 12.10 -2.87 9.09
C LEU A 23 11.80 -2.75 7.58
N VAL A 24 11.35 -1.58 7.15
CA VAL A 24 10.83 -1.34 5.79
C VAL A 24 11.92 -0.79 4.86
N GLY A 25 12.97 -0.17 5.40
CA GLY A 25 14.10 0.38 4.64
C GLY A 25 13.91 1.84 4.19
N VAL A 26 12.74 2.44 4.42
CA VAL A 26 12.41 3.82 4.03
C VAL A 26 11.69 4.57 5.14
N GLN A 27 11.68 5.90 5.09
CA GLN A 27 10.88 6.70 6.02
C GLN A 27 9.39 6.43 5.81
N ARG A 28 8.61 6.58 6.90
CA ARG A 28 7.16 6.36 6.89
C ARG A 28 6.45 7.26 5.88
N THR A 29 6.82 8.54 5.84
CA THR A 29 6.28 9.52 4.89
C THR A 29 6.50 9.10 3.43
N THR A 30 7.72 8.70 3.07
CA THR A 30 8.05 8.19 1.73
C THR A 30 7.26 6.93 1.39
N PHE A 31 7.08 6.02 2.36
CA PHE A 31 6.28 4.82 2.15
C PHE A 31 4.80 5.14 1.89
N GLU A 32 4.24 6.11 2.61
CA GLU A 32 2.86 6.57 2.43
C GLU A 32 2.66 7.23 1.04
N GLU A 33 3.63 8.02 0.58
CA GLU A 33 3.63 8.58 -0.78
C GLU A 33 3.65 7.48 -1.85
N MET A 34 4.49 6.45 -1.68
CA MET A 34 4.51 5.29 -2.57
C MET A 34 3.14 4.59 -2.59
N LEU A 35 2.50 4.41 -1.44
CA LEU A 35 1.15 3.83 -1.37
C LEU A 35 0.11 4.70 -2.07
N ALA A 36 0.20 6.03 -1.97
CA ALA A 36 -0.69 6.94 -2.67
C ALA A 36 -0.54 6.80 -4.20
N VAL A 37 0.69 6.72 -4.71
CA VAL A 37 0.95 6.48 -6.14
C VAL A 37 0.34 5.16 -6.60
N LEU A 38 0.56 4.07 -5.85
CA LEU A 38 0.00 2.76 -6.17
C LEU A 38 -1.54 2.75 -6.16
N LYS A 39 -2.16 3.38 -5.16
CA LYS A 39 -3.63 3.51 -5.08
C LYS A 39 -4.19 4.28 -6.26
N THR A 40 -3.56 5.40 -6.61
CA THR A 40 -3.98 6.22 -7.77
C THR A 40 -3.84 5.44 -9.07
N ALA A 41 -2.70 4.77 -9.29
CA ALA A 41 -2.49 3.94 -10.48
C ALA A 41 -3.51 2.79 -10.57
N TYR A 42 -3.82 2.14 -9.44
CA TYR A 42 -4.84 1.11 -9.38
C TYR A 42 -6.23 1.65 -9.72
N GLN A 43 -6.62 2.78 -9.13
CA GLN A 43 -7.89 3.45 -9.39
C GLN A 43 -8.00 3.81 -10.88
N LEU A 44 -6.99 4.44 -11.47
CA LEU A 44 -6.98 4.76 -12.89
C LEU A 44 -7.12 3.53 -13.79
N LYS A 45 -6.45 2.42 -13.44
CA LYS A 45 -6.55 1.15 -14.17
C LYS A 45 -7.95 0.53 -14.09
N HIS A 46 -8.65 0.69 -12.97
CA HIS A 46 -9.97 0.08 -12.73
C HIS A 46 -11.15 1.06 -12.88
N ALA A 47 -10.89 2.35 -13.13
CA ALA A 47 -11.90 3.35 -13.41
C ALA A 47 -12.64 3.08 -14.73
N LYS A 48 -12.05 2.27 -15.62
CA LYS A 48 -12.66 1.86 -16.90
C LYS A 48 -13.28 0.46 -16.79
N GLY A 49 -14.46 0.39 -16.17
CA GLY A 49 -15.40 -0.72 -16.28
C GLY A 49 -16.52 -0.37 -17.26
N GLY A 50 -16.54 -1.01 -18.43
CA GLY A 50 -17.49 -0.80 -19.51
C GLY A 50 -18.78 -1.64 -19.41
N ARG A 51 -19.85 -1.05 -19.98
CA ARG A 51 -21.21 -1.52 -20.33
C ARG A 51 -21.97 -2.36 -19.28
N LYS A 52 -23.13 -1.81 -18.85
CA LYS A 52 -24.16 -2.57 -18.13
C LYS A 52 -24.50 -3.85 -18.91
N PRO A 53 -24.52 -5.03 -18.28
CA PRO A 53 -25.03 -6.24 -18.92
C PRO A 53 -26.51 -6.02 -19.29
N LYS A 54 -26.89 -6.43 -20.51
CA LYS A 54 -28.27 -6.39 -21.02
C LYS A 54 -29.04 -7.59 -20.48
#